data_AF-A0A0U1KNF8-F1
#
_entry.id   AF-A0A0U1KNF8-F1
#
_cell.length_a   1.000
_cell.length_b   1.000
_cell.length_c   1.000
_cell.angle_alpha   90.00
_cell.angle_beta   90.00
_cell.angle_gamma   90.00
#
_symmetry.space_group_name_H-M   'P 1'
#
loop_
_entity.id
_entity.type
_entity.pdbx_description
1 polymer ?
#
loop_
_entity_poly.entity_id
_entity_poly.type
_entity_poly.pdbx_seq_one_letter_code
_entity_poly.pdbx_strand_id
1 'polypeptide(L)'
;MEEMNQGIQYMQEGKYQEAAQYFNEVIEQSPNDPVGYINFGNLLLHINDFDRAIRFFQKAIALDDKAGTAYYGLGNLYFEKEDYAKAQRYYQKAIHYGLKEADVFFMLGLSFQQQNHDKLALPYFQRAKELQPDDEVILFQYGLSLAQTEQLSLAKEIFEQVLVINESHSDAHYNLGVTLLFEDDTELALHHLNEAIKLQPDHALALDVKEKVEEIVRQNEE
;
A
#
# COMPACT_ATOMS: atom_id res chain seq x y z
N MET A 1 -17.24 9.86 22.92
CA MET A 1 -16.38 8.73 22.46
C MET A 1 -17.23 7.57 22.00
N GLU A 2 -18.36 7.31 22.65
CA GLU A 2 -19.33 6.30 22.24
C GLU A 2 -19.88 6.57 20.83
N GLU A 3 -20.23 7.83 20.54
CA GLU A 3 -20.76 8.30 19.25
C GLU A 3 -19.73 8.12 18.13
N MET A 4 -18.46 8.45 18.41
CA MET A 4 -17.36 8.23 17.46
C MET A 4 -17.23 6.74 17.11
N ASN A 5 -17.24 5.87 18.10
CA ASN A 5 -17.12 4.42 17.88
C ASN A 5 -18.32 3.86 17.11
N GLN A 6 -19.54 4.33 17.40
CA GLN A 6 -20.73 3.97 16.64
C GLN A 6 -20.61 4.45 15.19
N GLY A 7 -20.20 5.70 14.96
CA GLY A 7 -19.99 6.22 13.61
C GLY A 7 -19.00 5.39 12.79
N ILE A 8 -17.86 5.01 13.40
CA ILE A 8 -16.87 4.12 12.78
C ILE A 8 -17.46 2.74 12.48
N GLN A 9 -18.21 2.16 13.41
CA GLN A 9 -18.85 0.85 13.21
C GLN A 9 -19.86 0.89 12.05
N TYR A 10 -20.78 1.86 12.03
CA TYR A 10 -21.76 2.01 10.96
C TYR A 10 -21.10 2.22 9.59
N MET A 11 -19.99 2.96 9.57
CA MET A 11 -19.18 3.15 8.36
C MET A 11 -18.58 1.83 7.86
N GLN A 12 -18.04 1.00 8.75
CA GLN A 12 -17.53 -0.34 8.41
C GLN A 12 -18.64 -1.28 7.92
N GLU A 13 -19.86 -1.14 8.43
CA GLU A 13 -21.04 -1.89 7.99
C GLU A 13 -21.65 -1.36 6.66
N GLY A 14 -21.10 -0.31 6.06
CA GLY A 14 -21.61 0.31 4.83
C GLY A 14 -22.88 1.17 5.04
N LYS A 15 -23.26 1.41 6.28
CA LYS A 15 -24.42 2.22 6.70
C LYS A 15 -24.02 3.69 6.84
N TYR A 16 -23.73 4.30 5.69
CA TYR A 16 -23.09 5.62 5.63
C TYR A 16 -23.95 6.78 6.13
N GLN A 17 -25.29 6.67 6.05
CA GLN A 17 -26.17 7.73 6.55
C GLN A 17 -26.17 7.77 8.07
N GLU A 18 -26.22 6.61 8.71
CA GLU A 18 -26.12 6.44 10.15
C GLU A 18 -24.75 6.88 10.65
N ALA A 19 -23.67 6.48 9.97
CA ALA A 19 -22.32 6.96 10.28
C ALA A 19 -22.22 8.50 10.24
N ALA A 20 -22.83 9.13 9.23
CA ALA A 20 -22.86 10.59 9.11
C ALA A 20 -23.61 11.27 10.27
N GLN A 21 -24.70 10.66 10.77
CA GLN A 21 -25.44 11.18 11.93
C GLN A 21 -24.53 11.21 13.17
N TYR A 22 -23.87 10.11 13.48
CA TYR A 22 -22.97 10.04 14.63
C TYR A 22 -21.76 10.98 14.51
N PHE A 23 -21.15 11.10 13.33
CA PHE A 23 -20.05 12.06 13.16
C PHE A 23 -20.52 13.51 13.25
N ASN A 24 -21.74 13.84 12.82
CA ASN A 24 -22.32 15.16 13.06
C ASN A 24 -22.54 15.42 14.55
N GLU A 25 -23.06 14.45 15.30
CA GLU A 25 -23.23 14.59 16.77
C GLU A 25 -21.89 14.84 17.46
N VAL A 26 -20.82 14.14 17.07
CA VAL A 26 -19.46 14.40 17.60
C VAL A 26 -19.03 15.85 17.33
N ILE A 27 -19.27 16.35 16.12
CA ILE A 27 -18.95 17.74 15.75
C ILE A 27 -19.80 18.73 16.56
N GLU A 28 -21.10 18.46 16.77
CA GLU A 28 -21.98 19.33 17.55
C GLU A 28 -21.58 19.39 19.02
N GLN A 29 -21.16 18.26 19.60
CA GLN A 29 -20.69 18.18 20.98
C GLN A 29 -19.33 18.89 21.17
N SER A 30 -18.48 18.90 20.15
CA SER A 30 -17.12 19.46 20.22
C SER A 30 -16.71 20.13 18.90
N PRO A 31 -17.30 21.30 18.55
CA PRO A 31 -17.13 21.92 17.24
C PRO A 31 -15.73 22.48 16.96
N ASN A 32 -14.90 22.60 17.99
CA ASN A 32 -13.51 23.03 17.91
C ASN A 32 -12.51 21.87 18.00
N ASP A 33 -12.97 20.63 18.12
CA ASP A 33 -12.12 19.44 18.07
C ASP A 33 -11.99 18.97 16.60
N PRO A 34 -10.77 18.84 16.04
CA PRO A 34 -10.57 18.35 14.68
C PRO A 34 -11.05 16.90 14.45
N VAL A 35 -11.12 16.06 15.49
CA VAL A 35 -11.36 14.61 15.36
C VAL A 35 -12.70 14.29 14.68
N GLY A 36 -13.78 15.02 15.02
CA GLY A 36 -15.08 14.83 14.37
C GLY A 36 -15.03 15.12 12.87
N TYR A 37 -14.36 16.21 12.49
CA TYR A 37 -14.23 16.61 11.08
C TYR A 37 -13.34 15.64 10.28
N ILE A 38 -12.29 15.08 10.89
CA ILE A 38 -11.43 14.07 10.26
C ILE A 38 -12.24 12.83 9.91
N ASN A 39 -13.00 12.30 10.87
CA ASN A 39 -13.78 11.07 10.65
C ASN A 39 -14.93 11.29 9.66
N PHE A 40 -15.58 12.45 9.70
CA PHE A 40 -16.57 12.82 8.68
C PHE A 40 -15.91 12.95 7.29
N GLY A 41 -14.73 13.55 7.21
CA GLY A 41 -13.93 13.62 5.97
C GLY A 41 -13.61 12.24 5.41
N ASN A 42 -13.22 11.29 6.26
CA ASN A 42 -12.97 9.90 5.86
C ASN A 42 -14.24 9.22 5.34
N LEU A 43 -15.39 9.39 6.01
CA LEU A 43 -16.66 8.87 5.52
C LEU A 43 -16.99 9.40 4.12
N LEU A 44 -16.82 10.71 3.91
CA LEU A 44 -17.05 11.36 2.61
C LEU A 44 -16.11 10.82 1.53
N LEU A 45 -14.85 10.58 1.88
CA LEU A 45 -13.87 9.96 0.99
C LEU A 45 -14.32 8.55 0.58
N HIS A 46 -14.76 7.72 1.53
CA HIS A 46 -15.25 6.36 1.26
C HIS A 46 -16.47 6.30 0.32
N ILE A 47 -17.31 7.35 0.32
CA ILE A 47 -18.45 7.45 -0.61
C ILE A 47 -18.13 8.27 -1.87
N ASN A 48 -16.85 8.54 -2.14
CA ASN A 48 -16.35 9.32 -3.28
C ASN A 48 -16.85 10.76 -3.37
N ASP A 49 -17.30 11.35 -2.26
CA ASP A 49 -17.65 12.78 -2.19
C ASP A 49 -16.41 13.63 -1.87
N PHE A 50 -15.51 13.68 -2.84
CA PHE A 50 -14.20 14.31 -2.68
C PHE A 50 -14.31 15.81 -2.35
N ASP A 51 -15.27 16.52 -2.96
CA ASP A 51 -15.41 17.96 -2.75
C ASP A 51 -15.82 18.30 -1.31
N ARG A 52 -16.71 17.52 -0.70
CA ARG A 52 -17.03 17.70 0.72
C ARG A 52 -15.89 17.22 1.60
N ALA A 53 -15.27 16.06 1.30
CA ALA A 53 -14.17 15.52 2.09
C ALA A 53 -13.03 16.54 2.25
N ILE A 54 -12.63 17.21 1.16
CA ILE A 54 -11.62 18.29 1.19
C ILE A 54 -11.99 19.37 2.22
N ARG A 55 -13.26 19.84 2.22
CA ARG A 55 -13.70 20.90 3.14
C ARG A 55 -13.64 20.47 4.60
N PHE A 56 -14.00 19.22 4.89
CA PHE A 56 -13.93 18.67 6.25
C PHE A 56 -12.48 18.51 6.73
N PHE A 57 -11.58 17.97 5.91
CA PHE A 57 -10.16 17.91 6.28
C PHE A 57 -9.52 19.31 6.40
N GLN A 58 -9.86 20.25 5.52
CA GLN A 58 -9.39 21.63 5.64
C GLN A 58 -9.91 22.30 6.92
N LYS A 59 -11.15 22.01 7.32
CA LYS A 59 -11.70 22.50 8.59
C LYS A 59 -10.96 21.90 9.79
N ALA A 60 -10.64 20.60 9.77
CA ALA A 60 -9.81 19.97 10.80
C ALA A 60 -8.44 20.64 10.91
N ILE A 61 -7.76 20.88 9.77
CA ILE A 61 -6.46 21.56 9.71
C ILE A 61 -6.56 23.02 10.21
N ALA A 62 -7.68 23.69 9.98
CA ALA A 62 -7.89 25.05 10.48
C ALA A 62 -8.12 25.10 12.00
N LEU A 63 -8.59 24.01 12.61
CA LEU A 63 -8.75 23.88 14.06
C LEU A 63 -7.46 23.45 14.75
N ASP A 64 -6.71 22.54 14.11
CA ASP A 64 -5.38 22.11 14.54
C ASP A 64 -4.49 21.92 13.31
N ASP A 65 -3.52 22.82 13.13
CA ASP A 65 -2.60 22.81 11.99
C ASP A 65 -1.59 21.65 12.03
N LYS A 66 -1.56 20.90 13.15
CA LYS A 66 -0.75 19.70 13.38
C LYS A 66 -1.58 18.41 13.36
N ALA A 67 -2.83 18.46 12.92
CA ALA A 67 -3.66 17.27 12.76
C ALA A 67 -3.13 16.37 11.61
N GLY A 68 -2.12 15.55 11.89
CA GLY A 68 -1.45 14.68 10.91
C GLY A 68 -2.41 13.77 10.15
N THR A 69 -3.43 13.23 10.82
CA THR A 69 -4.49 12.40 10.22
C THR A 69 -5.35 13.14 9.21
N ALA A 70 -5.59 14.45 9.36
CA ALA A 70 -6.30 15.25 8.36
C ALA A 70 -5.46 15.43 7.08
N TYR A 71 -4.14 15.61 7.22
CA TYR A 71 -3.23 15.64 6.07
C TYR A 71 -3.16 14.27 5.39
N TYR A 72 -3.17 13.17 6.16
CA TYR A 72 -3.23 11.82 5.60
C TYR A 72 -4.52 11.60 4.80
N GLY A 73 -5.67 12.01 5.32
CA GLY A 73 -6.95 11.95 4.60
C GLY A 73 -6.95 12.76 3.29
N LEU A 74 -6.34 13.95 3.28
CA LEU A 74 -6.12 14.70 2.03
C LEU A 74 -5.16 13.97 1.08
N GLY A 75 -4.12 13.32 1.61
CA GLY A 75 -3.20 12.48 0.83
C GLY A 75 -3.95 11.37 0.10
N ASN A 76 -4.76 10.59 0.83
CA ASN A 76 -5.59 9.52 0.26
C ASN A 76 -6.54 10.07 -0.79
N LEU A 77 -7.20 11.19 -0.50
CA LEU A 77 -8.09 11.84 -1.45
C LEU A 77 -7.40 12.21 -2.77
N TYR A 78 -6.21 12.79 -2.71
CA TYR A 78 -5.48 13.15 -3.93
C TYR A 78 -4.89 11.94 -4.64
N PHE A 79 -4.58 10.86 -3.90
CA PHE A 79 -4.17 9.59 -4.48
C PHE A 79 -5.30 8.96 -5.31
N GLU A 80 -6.53 8.91 -4.77
CA GLU A 80 -7.74 8.44 -5.48
C GLU A 80 -8.07 9.29 -6.73
N LYS A 81 -7.70 10.56 -6.70
CA LYS A 81 -7.83 11.47 -7.86
C LYS A 81 -6.66 11.39 -8.84
N GLU A 82 -5.74 10.44 -8.63
CA GLU A 82 -4.52 10.25 -9.41
C GLU A 82 -3.58 11.49 -9.44
N ASP A 83 -3.76 12.44 -8.52
CA ASP A 83 -2.86 13.59 -8.33
C ASP A 83 -1.76 13.20 -7.34
N TYR A 84 -0.90 12.26 -7.76
CA TYR A 84 0.14 11.66 -6.93
C TYR A 84 1.14 12.68 -6.38
N ALA A 85 1.38 13.77 -7.12
CA ALA A 85 2.23 14.86 -6.66
C ALA A 85 1.64 15.60 -5.46
N LYS A 86 0.32 15.85 -5.44
CA LYS A 86 -0.34 16.39 -4.24
C LYS A 86 -0.44 15.36 -3.13
N ALA A 87 -0.77 14.11 -3.44
CA ALA A 87 -0.83 13.02 -2.46
C ALA A 87 0.49 12.93 -1.68
N GLN A 88 1.62 12.87 -2.39
CA GLN A 88 2.97 12.90 -1.82
C GLN A 88 3.18 14.07 -0.85
N ARG A 89 2.82 15.30 -1.24
CA ARG A 89 2.98 16.49 -0.39
C ARG A 89 2.15 16.39 0.89
N TYR A 90 0.94 15.85 0.81
CA TYR A 90 0.05 15.70 1.95
C TYR A 90 0.50 14.57 2.89
N TYR A 91 0.96 13.44 2.37
CA TYR A 91 1.56 12.38 3.18
C TYR A 91 2.84 12.83 3.89
N GLN A 92 3.71 13.58 3.21
CA GLN A 92 4.89 14.18 3.83
C GLN A 92 4.52 15.12 4.99
N LYS A 93 3.44 15.90 4.86
CA LYS A 93 2.92 16.72 5.95
C LYS A 93 2.35 15.88 7.10
N ALA A 94 1.61 14.82 6.80
CA ALA A 94 1.09 13.91 7.82
C ALA A 94 2.21 13.34 8.69
N ILE A 95 3.30 12.87 8.05
CA ILE A 95 4.51 12.39 8.74
C ILE A 95 5.19 13.50 9.53
N HIS A 96 5.34 14.70 8.94
CA HIS A 96 5.93 15.85 9.62
C HIS A 96 5.20 16.21 10.91
N TYR A 97 3.87 16.11 10.91
CA TYR A 97 3.02 16.39 12.05
C TYR A 97 2.79 15.18 12.98
N GLY A 98 3.55 14.10 12.81
CA GLY A 98 3.67 13.04 13.80
C GLY A 98 2.90 11.75 13.48
N LEU A 99 2.24 11.63 12.33
CA LEU A 99 1.67 10.36 11.90
C LEU A 99 2.79 9.41 11.49
N LYS A 100 3.00 8.34 12.27
CA LYS A 100 4.11 7.38 12.10
C LYS A 100 3.62 5.94 11.99
N GLU A 101 2.57 5.75 11.21
CA GLU A 101 1.95 4.46 10.93
C GLU A 101 2.48 3.89 9.62
N ALA A 102 2.44 2.57 9.44
CA ALA A 102 2.97 1.93 8.24
C ALA A 102 2.27 2.44 6.97
N ASP A 103 0.95 2.57 7.01
CA ASP A 103 0.11 3.00 5.88
C ASP A 103 0.54 4.34 5.28
N VAL A 104 0.88 5.34 6.09
CA VAL A 104 1.29 6.65 5.54
C VAL A 104 2.64 6.58 4.82
N PHE A 105 3.55 5.72 5.29
CA PHE A 105 4.81 5.48 4.57
C PHE A 105 4.58 4.65 3.31
N PHE A 106 3.74 3.62 3.38
CA PHE A 106 3.36 2.79 2.24
C PHE A 106 2.72 3.63 1.12
N MET A 107 1.72 4.45 1.45
CA MET A 107 1.04 5.32 0.48
C MET A 107 1.95 6.42 -0.07
N LEU A 108 2.90 6.93 0.74
CA LEU A 108 3.93 7.83 0.23
C LEU A 108 4.86 7.13 -0.76
N GLY A 109 5.28 5.90 -0.47
CA GLY A 109 6.04 5.05 -1.40
C GLY A 109 5.29 4.83 -2.72
N LEU A 110 4.02 4.44 -2.66
CA LEU A 110 3.16 4.29 -3.84
C LEU A 110 3.04 5.60 -4.62
N SER A 111 2.90 6.74 -3.94
CA SER A 111 2.84 8.05 -4.59
C SER A 111 4.11 8.38 -5.38
N PHE A 112 5.29 7.98 -4.87
CA PHE A 112 6.55 8.12 -5.62
C PHE A 112 6.61 7.17 -6.81
N GLN A 113 6.20 5.90 -6.63
CA GLN A 113 6.22 4.89 -7.70
C GLN A 113 5.28 5.28 -8.86
N GLN A 114 4.09 5.81 -8.57
CA GLN A 114 3.16 6.29 -9.60
C GLN A 114 3.69 7.51 -10.38
N GLN A 115 4.69 8.21 -9.83
CA GLN A 115 5.44 9.27 -10.51
C GLN A 115 6.71 8.74 -11.21
N ASN A 116 6.92 7.43 -11.26
CA ASN A 116 8.14 6.77 -11.75
C ASN A 116 9.42 7.17 -10.98
N HIS A 117 9.27 7.49 -9.69
CA HIS A 117 10.38 7.83 -8.80
C HIS A 117 10.77 6.64 -7.92
N ASP A 118 11.03 5.48 -8.52
CA ASP A 118 11.18 4.18 -7.82
C ASP A 118 12.28 4.21 -6.74
N LYS A 119 13.43 4.82 -7.04
CA LYS A 119 14.53 4.96 -6.07
C LYS A 119 14.15 5.82 -4.86
N LEU A 120 13.24 6.77 -5.02
CA LEU A 120 12.75 7.61 -3.92
C LEU A 120 11.63 6.92 -3.13
N ALA A 121 10.92 5.96 -3.73
CA ALA A 121 9.87 5.19 -3.05
C ALA A 121 10.46 4.21 -2.01
N LEU A 122 11.59 3.59 -2.34
CA LEU A 122 12.22 2.53 -1.56
C LEU A 122 12.37 2.81 -0.04
N PRO A 123 12.92 3.94 0.42
CA PRO A 123 13.05 4.20 1.86
C PRO A 123 11.70 4.26 2.59
N TYR A 124 10.61 4.59 1.89
CA TYR A 124 9.28 4.64 2.49
C TYR A 124 8.66 3.24 2.60
N PHE A 125 8.83 2.38 1.60
CA PHE A 125 8.44 0.96 1.72
C PHE A 125 9.26 0.23 2.79
N GLN A 126 10.57 0.48 2.85
CA GLN A 126 11.40 -0.03 3.94
C GLN A 126 10.85 0.40 5.31
N ARG A 127 10.48 1.68 5.45
CA ARG A 127 9.95 2.18 6.72
C ARG A 127 8.58 1.59 7.07
N ALA A 128 7.73 1.35 6.08
CA ALA A 128 6.46 0.65 6.27
C ALA A 128 6.69 -0.78 6.78
N LYS A 129 7.62 -1.53 6.17
CA LYS A 129 8.04 -2.87 6.62
C LYS A 129 8.56 -2.84 8.06
N GLU A 130 9.41 -1.87 8.41
CA GLU A 130 9.94 -1.78 9.78
C GLU A 130 8.84 -1.58 10.85
N LEU A 131 7.72 -0.96 10.47
CA LEU A 131 6.57 -0.73 11.36
C LEU A 131 5.62 -1.92 11.40
N GLN A 132 5.50 -2.68 10.31
CA GLN A 132 4.67 -3.87 10.18
C GLN A 132 5.45 -4.97 9.44
N PRO A 133 6.34 -5.69 10.13
CA PRO A 133 7.25 -6.64 9.50
C PRO A 133 6.58 -7.90 8.98
N ASP A 134 5.36 -8.20 9.46
CA ASP A 134 4.60 -9.41 9.12
C ASP A 134 3.39 -9.10 8.21
N ASP A 135 3.33 -7.89 7.63
CA ASP A 135 2.30 -7.53 6.66
C ASP A 135 2.71 -7.98 5.26
N GLU A 136 1.94 -8.93 4.71
CA GLU A 136 2.19 -9.55 3.40
C GLU A 136 2.24 -8.51 2.27
N VAL A 137 1.31 -7.56 2.25
CA VAL A 137 1.19 -6.55 1.19
C VAL A 137 2.38 -5.60 1.21
N ILE A 138 2.77 -5.14 2.39
CA ILE A 138 3.93 -4.26 2.58
C ILE A 138 5.22 -4.97 2.19
N LEU A 139 5.42 -6.21 2.64
CA LEU A 139 6.59 -7.00 2.28
C LEU A 139 6.67 -7.22 0.77
N PHE A 140 5.57 -7.65 0.16
CA PHE A 140 5.54 -7.91 -1.27
C PHE A 140 5.84 -6.65 -2.09
N GLN A 141 5.21 -5.52 -1.76
CA GLN A 141 5.49 -4.24 -2.43
C GLN A 141 6.94 -3.77 -2.23
N TYR A 142 7.52 -3.98 -1.05
CA TYR A 142 8.92 -3.68 -0.79
C TYR A 142 9.86 -4.57 -1.63
N GLY A 143 9.56 -5.87 -1.74
CA GLY A 143 10.28 -6.81 -2.59
C GLY A 143 10.24 -6.39 -4.07
N LEU A 144 9.06 -6.00 -4.58
CA LEU A 144 8.92 -5.47 -5.93
C LEU A 144 9.76 -4.21 -6.14
N SER A 145 9.76 -3.27 -5.19
CA SER A 145 10.55 -2.05 -5.27
C SER A 145 12.06 -2.31 -5.25
N LEU A 146 12.52 -3.29 -4.48
CA LEU A 146 13.91 -3.76 -4.50
C LEU A 146 14.28 -4.35 -5.85
N ALA A 147 13.43 -5.23 -6.40
CA ALA A 147 13.67 -5.85 -7.71
C ALA A 147 13.73 -4.80 -8.83
N GLN A 148 12.79 -3.85 -8.85
CA GLN A 148 12.75 -2.75 -9.83
C GLN A 148 13.96 -1.82 -9.73
N THR A 149 14.59 -1.74 -8.55
CA THR A 149 15.81 -0.96 -8.31
C THR A 149 17.08 -1.81 -8.36
N GLU A 150 17.00 -3.02 -8.93
CA GLU A 150 18.11 -3.97 -9.16
C GLU A 150 18.80 -4.46 -7.88
N GLN A 151 18.15 -4.37 -6.72
CA GLN A 151 18.62 -4.91 -5.45
C GLN A 151 18.17 -6.36 -5.28
N LEU A 152 18.56 -7.21 -6.24
CA LEU A 152 18.01 -8.55 -6.44
C LEU A 152 18.21 -9.47 -5.23
N SER A 153 19.40 -9.48 -4.61
CA SER A 153 19.65 -10.33 -3.43
C SER A 153 18.76 -9.95 -2.24
N LEU A 154 18.48 -8.65 -2.05
CA LEU A 154 17.54 -8.22 -1.01
C LEU A 154 16.09 -8.55 -1.39
N ALA A 155 15.72 -8.40 -2.67
CA ALA A 155 14.38 -8.73 -3.15
C ALA A 155 14.06 -10.22 -2.91
N LYS A 156 15.03 -11.11 -3.18
CA LYS A 156 14.95 -12.54 -2.89
C LYS A 156 14.59 -12.81 -1.42
N GLU A 157 15.36 -12.26 -0.48
CA GLU A 157 15.12 -12.44 0.96
C GLU A 157 13.72 -11.97 1.37
N ILE A 158 13.20 -10.93 0.73
CA ILE A 158 11.86 -10.40 1.00
C ILE A 158 10.77 -11.29 0.40
N PHE A 159 10.94 -11.80 -0.84
CA PHE A 159 9.97 -12.74 -1.42
C PHE A 159 9.93 -14.06 -0.64
N GLU A 160 11.06 -14.54 -0.14
CA GLU A 160 11.10 -15.67 0.79
C GLU A 160 10.31 -15.38 2.08
N GLN A 161 10.42 -14.17 2.65
CA GLN A 161 9.60 -13.76 3.80
C GLN A 161 8.10 -13.72 3.47
N VAL A 162 7.72 -13.23 2.28
CA VAL A 162 6.31 -13.26 1.83
C VAL A 162 5.80 -14.69 1.79
N LEU A 163 6.59 -15.63 1.28
CA LEU A 163 6.21 -17.05 1.20
C LEU A 163 6.18 -17.77 2.57
N VAL A 164 6.89 -17.25 3.57
CA VAL A 164 6.73 -17.71 4.97
C VAL A 164 5.37 -17.30 5.53
N ILE A 165 4.86 -16.12 5.17
CA ILE A 165 3.54 -15.62 5.61
C ILE A 165 2.42 -16.29 4.81
N ASN A 166 2.58 -16.36 3.49
CA ASN A 166 1.62 -16.95 2.57
C ASN A 166 2.34 -17.81 1.53
N GLU A 167 2.43 -19.11 1.82
CA GLU A 167 3.01 -20.11 0.91
C GLU A 167 2.24 -20.23 -0.42
N SER A 168 1.01 -19.70 -0.50
CA SER A 168 0.17 -19.74 -1.70
C SER A 168 0.23 -18.44 -2.52
N HIS A 169 1.16 -17.53 -2.23
CA HIS A 169 1.31 -16.28 -2.97
C HIS A 169 1.99 -16.52 -4.34
N SER A 170 1.19 -16.66 -5.39
CA SER A 170 1.67 -16.96 -6.74
C SER A 170 2.66 -15.91 -7.28
N ASP A 171 2.36 -14.61 -7.16
CA ASP A 171 3.29 -13.58 -7.65
C ASP A 171 4.63 -13.54 -6.89
N ALA A 172 4.65 -13.88 -5.60
CA ALA A 172 5.89 -13.96 -4.83
C ALA A 172 6.76 -15.12 -5.34
N HIS A 173 6.16 -16.28 -5.64
CA HIS A 173 6.85 -17.37 -6.32
C HIS A 173 7.38 -16.97 -7.70
N TYR A 174 6.58 -16.28 -8.51
CA TYR A 174 7.03 -15.78 -9.82
C TYR A 174 8.23 -14.84 -9.69
N ASN A 175 8.15 -13.82 -8.83
CA ASN A 175 9.22 -12.84 -8.66
C ASN A 175 10.47 -13.46 -8.03
N LEU A 176 10.34 -14.42 -7.12
CA LEU A 176 11.46 -15.19 -6.59
C LEU A 176 12.14 -16.02 -7.68
N GLY A 177 11.35 -16.71 -8.52
CA GLY A 177 11.86 -17.46 -9.66
C GLY A 177 12.64 -16.57 -10.64
N VAL A 178 12.09 -15.40 -10.99
CA VAL A 178 12.79 -14.42 -11.84
C VAL A 178 14.09 -13.93 -11.18
N THR A 179 14.06 -13.63 -9.88
CA THR A 179 15.25 -13.16 -9.14
C THR A 179 16.37 -14.21 -9.13
N LEU A 180 16.02 -15.49 -8.99
CA LEU A 180 16.97 -16.61 -9.00
C LEU A 180 17.63 -16.84 -10.36
N LEU A 181 16.94 -16.53 -11.47
CA LEU A 181 17.54 -16.59 -12.81
C LEU A 181 18.70 -15.60 -12.96
N PHE A 182 18.63 -14.43 -12.30
CA PHE A 182 19.75 -13.48 -12.29
C PHE A 182 20.94 -13.94 -11.42
N GLU A 183 20.72 -14.87 -10.50
CA GLU A 183 21.76 -15.51 -9.68
C GLU A 183 22.29 -16.82 -10.30
N ASP A 184 21.89 -17.15 -11.53
CA ASP A 184 22.19 -18.39 -12.26
C ASP A 184 21.67 -19.69 -11.59
N ASP A 185 20.77 -19.59 -10.61
CA ASP A 185 20.13 -20.75 -9.95
C ASP A 185 18.90 -21.22 -10.74
N THR A 186 19.15 -21.78 -11.92
CA THR A 186 18.11 -22.14 -12.89
C THR A 186 17.17 -23.23 -12.37
N GLU A 187 17.67 -24.19 -11.59
CA GLU A 187 16.85 -25.29 -11.05
C GLU A 187 15.82 -24.75 -10.04
N LEU A 188 16.28 -23.93 -9.08
CA LEU A 188 15.38 -23.36 -8.08
C LEU A 188 14.44 -22.31 -8.70
N ALA A 189 14.90 -21.58 -9.71
CA ALA A 189 14.05 -20.68 -10.48
C ALA A 189 12.88 -21.43 -11.13
N LEU A 190 13.16 -22.54 -11.84
CA LEU A 190 12.12 -23.36 -12.47
C LEU A 190 11.17 -23.97 -11.42
N HIS A 191 11.67 -24.35 -10.24
CA HIS A 191 10.80 -24.80 -9.15
C HIS A 191 9.77 -23.74 -8.76
N HIS A 192 10.19 -22.51 -8.49
CA HIS A 192 9.28 -21.44 -8.09
C HIS A 192 8.35 -20.97 -9.23
N LEU A 193 8.83 -20.93 -10.47
CA LEU A 193 7.95 -20.67 -11.63
C LEU A 193 6.86 -21.74 -11.76
N ASN A 194 7.18 -23.01 -11.51
CA ASN A 194 6.19 -24.08 -11.50
C ASN A 194 5.19 -23.95 -10.35
N GLU A 195 5.62 -23.61 -9.14
CA GLU A 195 4.69 -23.37 -8.02
C GLU A 195 3.77 -22.17 -8.30
N ALA A 196 4.28 -21.08 -8.89
CA ALA A 196 3.45 -19.96 -9.31
C ALA A 196 2.32 -20.40 -10.27
N ILE A 197 2.67 -21.18 -11.31
CA ILE A 197 1.72 -21.73 -12.30
C ILE A 197 0.74 -22.72 -11.65
N LYS A 198 1.19 -23.53 -10.70
CA LYS A 198 0.33 -24.48 -9.98
C LYS A 198 -0.72 -23.76 -9.13
N LEU A 199 -0.33 -22.68 -8.46
CA LEU A 199 -1.22 -21.84 -7.64
C LEU A 199 -2.15 -21.00 -8.52
N GLN A 200 -1.65 -20.51 -9.65
CA GLN A 200 -2.39 -19.73 -10.62
C GLN A 200 -2.09 -20.24 -12.06
N PRO A 201 -2.91 -21.18 -12.58
CA PRO A 201 -2.67 -21.80 -13.90
C PRO A 201 -2.68 -20.83 -15.09
N ASP A 202 -3.27 -19.64 -14.94
CA ASP A 202 -3.32 -18.59 -15.95
C ASP A 202 -2.28 -17.46 -15.70
N HIS A 203 -1.27 -17.71 -14.84
CA HIS A 203 -0.20 -16.74 -14.57
C HIS A 203 0.72 -16.56 -15.79
N ALA A 204 0.30 -15.69 -16.72
CA ALA A 204 0.93 -15.50 -18.03
C ALA A 204 2.44 -15.22 -17.97
N LEU A 205 2.87 -14.39 -17.01
CA LEU A 205 4.30 -14.04 -16.89
C LEU A 205 5.17 -15.23 -16.45
N ALA A 206 4.69 -16.08 -15.55
CA ALA A 206 5.42 -17.27 -15.10
C ALA A 206 5.51 -18.31 -16.21
N LEU A 207 4.43 -18.48 -16.98
CA LEU A 207 4.41 -19.35 -18.16
C LEU A 207 5.44 -18.91 -19.21
N ASP A 208 5.45 -17.64 -19.59
CA ASP A 208 6.37 -17.08 -20.60
C ASP A 208 7.83 -17.17 -20.16
N VAL A 209 8.15 -16.82 -18.90
CA VAL A 209 9.52 -16.93 -18.38
C VAL A 209 9.96 -18.39 -18.33
N LYS A 210 9.10 -19.30 -17.86
CA LYS A 210 9.41 -20.72 -17.79
C LYS A 210 9.73 -21.30 -19.18
N GLU A 211 8.89 -21.03 -20.18
CA GLU A 211 9.07 -21.54 -21.55
C GLU A 211 10.44 -21.12 -22.11
N LYS A 212 10.81 -19.84 -21.93
CA LYS A 212 12.11 -19.30 -22.37
C LYS A 212 13.28 -19.98 -21.67
N VAL A 213 13.19 -20.19 -20.35
CA VAL A 213 14.25 -20.85 -19.59
C VAL A 213 14.42 -22.31 -20.03
N GLU A 214 13.32 -23.05 -20.23
CA GLU A 214 13.37 -24.45 -20.70
C GLU A 214 13.92 -24.57 -22.13
N GLU A 215 13.66 -23.59 -23.02
CA GLU A 215 14.27 -23.53 -24.34
C GLU A 215 15.79 -23.34 -24.26
N ILE A 216 16.26 -22.40 -23.44
CA ILE A 216 17.70 -22.14 -23.24
C ILE A 216 18.41 -23.36 -22.68
N VAL A 217 17.83 -24.02 -21.67
CA VAL A 217 18.41 -25.23 -21.06
C VAL A 217 18.55 -26.34 -22.12
N ARG A 218 17.51 -26.60 -22.92
CA ARG A 218 17.59 -27.61 -24.00
C ARG A 218 18.68 -27.28 -25.02
N GLN A 219 18.81 -26.02 -25.43
CA GLN A 219 19.84 -25.60 -26.39
C GLN A 219 21.27 -25.76 -25.86
N ASN A 220 21.47 -25.68 -24.54
CA ASN A 220 22.78 -25.85 -23.91
C ASN A 220 23.17 -27.32 -23.68
N GLU A 221 22.20 -28.24 -23.77
CA GLU A 221 22.40 -29.68 -23.60
C GLU A 221 22.62 -30.43 -24.94
N GLU A 222 22.35 -29.80 -26.09
CA GLU A 222 22.58 -30.31 -27.46
C GLU A 222 23.97 -29.99 -28.02
#